data_AF-A0A2G3NXE7-F1
#
_entry.id   AF-A0A2G3NXE7-F1
#
_cell.length_a   1.000
_cell.length_b   1.000
_cell.length_c   1.000
_cell.angle_alpha   90.00
_cell.angle_beta   90.00
_cell.angle_gamma   90.00
#
_symmetry.space_group_name_H-M   'P 1'
#
loop_
_entity.id
_entity.type
_entity.pdbx_description
1 polymer ?
#
loop_
_entity_poly.entity_id
_entity_poly.type
_entity_poly.pdbx_seq_one_letter_code
_entity_poly.pdbx_strand_id
1 'polypeptide(L)'
;PVVPKFVADWVDNSREYSFDFDEWFDYENQPPKVYCWLNPENKRQAELNALALITLIVNGANAVEVEQEKLYTVEIPDPNSYCDYRYLSRNDNGICLDASNDTKWKQKKKNQFTESEIKQDFDWAWQFAKEVEE
;
A
#
# COMPACT_ATOMS: atom_id res chain seq x y z
N PRO A 1 -4.79 -18.60 -4.69
CA PRO A 1 -3.49 -17.91 -4.46
C PRO A 1 -3.78 -16.48 -3.99
N VAL A 2 -2.94 -15.91 -3.13
CA VAL A 2 -3.12 -14.55 -2.62
C VAL A 2 -2.13 -13.63 -3.33
N VAL A 3 -2.61 -12.48 -3.79
CA VAL A 3 -1.80 -11.47 -4.46
C VAL A 3 -2.02 -10.11 -3.78
N PRO A 4 -0.97 -9.39 -3.37
CA PRO A 4 -1.13 -8.04 -2.85
C PRO A 4 -1.73 -7.09 -3.88
N LYS A 5 -2.56 -6.14 -3.44
CA LYS A 5 -3.19 -5.14 -4.31
C LYS A 5 -2.21 -4.45 -5.26
N PHE A 6 -1.03 -4.04 -4.78
CA PHE A 6 -0.05 -3.36 -5.63
C PHE A 6 0.48 -4.23 -6.78
N VAL A 7 0.49 -5.56 -6.64
CA VAL A 7 0.85 -6.50 -7.73
C VAL A 7 -0.32 -6.60 -8.71
N ALA A 8 -1.55 -6.71 -8.20
CA ALA A 8 -2.76 -6.73 -9.03
C ALA A 8 -2.89 -5.45 -9.87
N ASP A 9 -2.69 -4.28 -9.25
CA ASP A 9 -2.70 -2.99 -9.90
C ASP A 9 -1.59 -2.88 -10.96
N TRP A 10 -0.39 -3.38 -10.68
CA TRP A 10 0.70 -3.39 -11.67
C TRP A 10 0.36 -4.25 -12.88
N VAL A 11 -0.19 -5.46 -12.68
CA VAL A 11 -0.60 -6.34 -13.76
C VAL A 11 -1.71 -5.71 -14.60
N ASP A 12 -2.71 -5.10 -13.97
CA ASP A 12 -3.83 -4.46 -14.69
C ASP A 12 -3.35 -3.27 -15.54
N ASN A 13 -2.48 -2.41 -14.99
CA ASN A 13 -1.89 -1.30 -15.72
C ASN A 13 -0.96 -1.74 -16.87
N SER A 14 -0.35 -2.92 -16.76
CA SER A 14 0.60 -3.43 -17.75
C SER A 14 -0.07 -4.29 -18.84
N ARG A 15 -1.29 -4.77 -18.57
CA ARG A 15 -2.00 -5.80 -19.34
C ARG A 15 -2.37 -5.42 -20.77
N GLU A 16 -2.41 -4.12 -21.09
CA GLU A 16 -2.86 -3.71 -22.41
C GLU A 16 -1.80 -3.97 -23.50
N TYR A 17 -0.50 -3.71 -23.32
CA TYR A 17 0.49 -3.83 -24.42
C TYR A 17 1.97 -4.01 -24.01
N SER A 18 2.31 -4.34 -22.76
CA SER A 18 3.67 -4.07 -22.27
C SER A 18 4.65 -5.24 -22.27
N PHE A 19 4.20 -6.49 -22.12
CA PHE A 19 5.10 -7.61 -21.81
C PHE A 19 4.74 -8.92 -22.51
N ASP A 20 5.75 -9.58 -23.07
CA ASP A 20 5.72 -11.02 -23.32
C ASP A 20 5.73 -11.81 -21.99
N PHE A 21 5.36 -13.10 -22.01
CA PHE A 21 5.11 -13.85 -20.77
C PHE A 21 6.35 -13.97 -19.86
N ASP A 22 7.54 -14.13 -20.43
CA ASP A 22 8.80 -14.19 -19.69
C ASP A 22 9.25 -12.83 -19.15
N GLU A 23 8.89 -11.74 -19.82
CA GLU A 23 9.26 -10.37 -19.43
C GLU A 23 8.64 -9.93 -18.10
N TRP A 24 7.55 -10.56 -17.65
CA TRP A 24 6.97 -10.35 -16.31
C TRP A 24 7.93 -10.72 -15.18
N PHE A 25 8.88 -11.63 -15.45
CA PHE A 25 9.87 -12.10 -14.48
C PHE A 25 11.23 -11.41 -14.62
N ASP A 26 11.37 -10.50 -15.58
CA ASP A 26 12.57 -9.67 -15.71
C ASP A 26 12.59 -8.59 -14.63
N TYR A 27 13.74 -8.45 -13.96
CA TYR A 27 13.92 -7.47 -12.90
C TYR A 27 13.82 -6.03 -13.42
N GLU A 28 14.18 -5.78 -14.69
CA GLU A 28 14.17 -4.42 -15.28
C GLU A 28 12.74 -3.89 -15.49
N ASN A 29 11.79 -4.80 -15.64
CA ASN A 29 10.38 -4.49 -15.89
C ASN A 29 9.55 -4.37 -14.60
N GLN A 30 10.09 -4.84 -13.47
CA GLN A 30 9.36 -4.91 -12.21
C GLN A 30 9.54 -3.65 -11.37
N PRO A 31 8.44 -3.06 -10.87
CA PRO A 31 8.52 -2.10 -9.79
C PRO A 31 9.24 -2.73 -8.57
N PRO A 32 10.05 -1.98 -7.80
CA PRO A 32 10.82 -2.53 -6.69
C PRO A 32 10.00 -3.32 -5.67
N LYS A 33 8.76 -2.88 -5.36
CA LYS A 33 7.85 -3.61 -4.45
C LYS A 33 7.44 -4.98 -5.01
N VAL A 34 7.20 -5.08 -6.32
CA VAL A 34 6.85 -6.34 -6.99
C VAL A 34 8.04 -7.28 -6.99
N TYR A 35 9.24 -6.78 -7.33
CA TYR A 35 10.47 -7.56 -7.28
C TYR A 35 10.72 -8.15 -5.89
N CYS A 36 10.63 -7.34 -4.85
CA CYS A 36 10.80 -7.80 -3.47
C CYS A 36 9.74 -8.83 -3.07
N TRP A 37 8.49 -8.67 -3.51
CA TRP A 37 7.45 -9.65 -3.26
C TRP A 37 7.69 -10.96 -4.01
N LEU A 38 8.19 -10.95 -5.24
CA LEU A 38 8.54 -12.17 -5.98
C LEU A 38 9.76 -12.89 -5.41
N ASN A 39 10.68 -12.16 -4.79
CA ASN A 39 11.97 -12.66 -4.33
C ASN A 39 12.17 -12.54 -2.80
N PRO A 40 11.26 -13.09 -1.97
CA PRO A 40 11.48 -13.13 -0.53
C PRO A 40 12.61 -14.11 -0.19
N GLU A 41 13.23 -13.95 0.99
CA GLU A 41 14.28 -14.87 1.46
C GLU A 41 13.81 -16.34 1.54
N ASN A 42 12.51 -16.54 1.83
CA ASN A 42 11.90 -17.86 1.87
C ASN A 42 11.59 -18.37 0.45
N LYS A 43 12.40 -19.31 -0.04
CA LYS A 43 12.25 -19.90 -1.39
C LYS A 43 10.87 -20.50 -1.67
N ARG A 44 10.26 -21.17 -0.69
CA ARG A 44 8.91 -21.73 -0.86
C ARG A 44 7.88 -20.62 -1.05
N GLN A 45 8.04 -19.50 -0.35
CA GLN A 45 7.17 -18.34 -0.52
C GLN A 45 7.39 -17.69 -1.90
N ALA A 46 8.63 -17.62 -2.38
CA ALA A 46 8.94 -17.15 -3.73
C ALA A 46 8.21 -17.97 -4.81
N GLU A 47 8.22 -19.30 -4.70
CA GLU A 47 7.48 -20.20 -5.61
C GLU A 47 5.96 -19.97 -5.57
N LEU A 48 5.39 -19.77 -4.37
CA LEU A 48 3.97 -19.47 -4.21
C LEU A 48 3.60 -18.12 -4.82
N ASN A 49 4.45 -17.10 -4.66
CA ASN A 49 4.23 -15.76 -5.20
C ASN A 49 4.32 -15.78 -6.74
N ALA A 50 5.31 -16.48 -7.31
CA ALA A 50 5.41 -16.70 -8.75
C ALA A 50 4.18 -17.42 -9.30
N LEU A 51 3.71 -18.49 -8.65
CA LEU A 51 2.48 -19.19 -9.05
C LEU A 51 1.25 -18.28 -8.97
N ALA A 52 1.15 -17.45 -7.93
CA ALA A 52 0.06 -16.49 -7.78
C ALA A 52 0.07 -15.44 -8.91
N LEU A 53 1.25 -14.91 -9.27
CA LEU A 53 1.41 -13.98 -10.38
C LEU A 53 1.03 -14.62 -11.72
N ILE A 54 1.51 -15.83 -12.01
CA ILE A 54 1.15 -16.57 -13.23
C ILE A 54 -0.36 -16.79 -13.29
N THR A 55 -0.97 -17.20 -12.17
CA THR A 55 -2.42 -17.40 -12.09
C THR A 55 -3.17 -16.11 -12.40
N LEU A 56 -2.73 -14.98 -11.84
CA LEU A 56 -3.32 -13.67 -12.09
C LEU A 56 -3.18 -13.24 -13.56
N ILE A 57 -1.99 -13.37 -14.17
CA ILE A 57 -1.73 -12.98 -15.55
C ILE A 57 -2.59 -13.81 -16.51
N VAL A 58 -2.53 -15.14 -16.38
CA VAL A 58 -3.14 -16.10 -17.33
C VAL A 58 -4.65 -16.21 -17.14
N ASN A 59 -5.13 -16.28 -15.89
CA ASN A 59 -6.54 -16.55 -15.59
C ASN A 59 -7.33 -15.31 -15.14
N GLY A 60 -6.65 -14.20 -14.88
CA GLY A 60 -7.26 -12.94 -14.43
C GLY A 60 -7.52 -12.84 -12.93
N ALA A 61 -7.93 -11.65 -12.50
CA ALA A 61 -8.12 -11.30 -11.09
C ALA A 61 -9.14 -12.19 -10.36
N ASN A 62 -10.16 -12.72 -11.07
CA ASN A 62 -11.15 -13.62 -10.48
C ASN A 62 -10.59 -14.99 -10.06
N ALA A 63 -9.36 -15.33 -10.48
CA ALA A 63 -8.70 -16.60 -10.15
C ALA A 63 -7.76 -16.49 -8.93
N VAL A 64 -7.62 -15.30 -8.36
CA VAL A 64 -6.79 -15.03 -7.18
C VAL A 64 -7.57 -14.23 -6.13
N GLU A 65 -7.14 -14.34 -4.88
CA GLU A 65 -7.59 -13.44 -3.83
C GLU A 65 -6.67 -12.23 -3.81
N VAL A 66 -7.22 -11.03 -3.95
CA VAL A 66 -6.44 -9.79 -3.91
C VAL A 66 -6.47 -9.24 -2.48
N GLU A 67 -5.33 -9.29 -1.80
CA GLU A 67 -5.16 -8.73 -0.47
C GLU A 67 -5.17 -7.20 -0.58
N GLN A 68 -6.19 -6.56 0.01
CA GLN A 68 -6.28 -5.11 0.05
C GLN A 68 -5.22 -4.54 1.00
N GLU A 69 -4.53 -3.49 0.56
CA GLU A 69 -3.58 -2.78 1.40
C GLU A 69 -4.35 -2.00 2.48
N LYS A 70 -4.12 -2.34 3.75
CA LYS A 70 -4.75 -1.65 4.87
C LYS A 70 -4.24 -0.22 4.98
N LEU A 71 -5.18 0.72 5.03
CA LEU A 71 -4.89 2.13 5.21
C LEU A 71 -5.31 2.57 6.61
N TYR A 72 -4.56 3.54 7.13
CA TYR A 72 -4.73 4.07 8.47
C TYR A 72 -4.78 5.59 8.44
N THR A 73 -5.60 6.16 9.32
CA THR A 73 -5.52 7.56 9.72
C THR A 73 -4.88 7.65 11.09
N VAL A 74 -4.11 8.72 11.36
CA VAL A 74 -3.43 8.91 12.64
C VAL A 74 -3.87 10.24 13.24
N GLU A 75 -4.60 10.20 14.36
CA GLU A 75 -5.05 11.37 15.11
C GLU A 75 -4.27 11.48 16.42
N ILE A 76 -3.50 12.55 16.58
CA ILE A 76 -2.62 12.75 17.73
C ILE A 76 -3.35 13.64 18.75
N PRO A 77 -3.41 13.24 20.03
CA PRO A 77 -4.02 14.06 21.07
C PRO A 77 -3.31 15.41 21.22
N ASP A 78 -4.06 16.52 21.07
CA ASP A 78 -3.55 17.89 21.20
C ASP A 78 -4.59 18.78 21.96
N PRO A 79 -4.84 18.50 23.26
CA PRO A 79 -6.03 18.96 23.98
C PRO A 79 -6.10 20.46 24.26
N ASN A 80 -4.99 21.18 24.14
CA ASN A 80 -4.92 22.63 24.37
C ASN A 80 -4.68 23.42 23.07
N SER A 81 -4.86 22.78 21.91
CA SER A 81 -4.72 23.41 20.61
C SER A 81 -5.89 24.34 20.32
N TYR A 82 -5.65 25.32 19.46
CA TYR A 82 -6.71 26.11 18.84
C TYR A 82 -7.54 25.28 17.83
N CYS A 83 -6.98 24.17 17.34
CA CYS A 83 -7.67 23.27 16.43
C CYS A 83 -8.17 22.01 17.14
N ASP A 84 -9.33 21.51 16.71
CA ASP A 84 -9.97 20.34 17.31
C ASP A 84 -9.20 19.04 17.03
N TYR A 85 -8.56 18.94 15.86
CA TYR A 85 -7.84 17.75 15.42
C TYR A 85 -6.41 18.05 15.02
N ARG A 86 -5.48 17.23 15.50
CA ARG A 86 -4.08 17.14 15.05
C ARG A 86 -3.87 15.75 14.45
N TYR A 87 -3.26 15.67 13.27
CA TYR A 87 -3.16 14.39 12.54
C TYR A 87 -1.97 14.35 11.59
N LEU A 88 -1.64 13.16 11.08
CA LEU A 88 -0.68 13.00 9.99
C LEU A 88 -1.32 13.31 8.63
N SER A 89 -0.60 14.06 7.79
CA SER A 89 -1.04 14.54 6.48
C SER A 89 0.14 14.53 5.53
N ARG A 90 -0.09 14.21 4.25
CA ARG A 90 0.93 14.29 3.20
C ARG A 90 0.89 15.66 2.53
N ASN A 91 2.05 16.29 2.41
CA ASN A 91 2.31 17.43 1.55
C ASN A 91 3.42 17.09 0.53
N ASP A 92 3.83 18.07 -0.26
CA ASP A 92 4.84 17.88 -1.32
C ASP A 92 6.22 17.43 -0.79
N ASN A 93 6.50 17.67 0.50
CA ASN A 93 7.76 17.30 1.15
C ASN A 93 7.68 15.96 1.90
N GLY A 94 6.51 15.36 2.05
CA GLY A 94 6.32 14.10 2.76
C GLY A 94 5.20 14.14 3.81
N ILE A 95 5.25 13.18 4.75
CA ILE A 95 4.28 13.07 5.84
C ILE A 95 4.66 14.07 6.94
N CYS A 96 3.71 14.86 7.42
CA CYS A 96 3.90 15.83 8.48
C CYS A 96 2.67 15.91 9.39
N LEU A 97 2.81 16.69 10.47
CA LEU A 97 1.67 17.07 11.31
C LEU A 97 0.86 18.18 10.63
N ASP A 98 -0.45 18.03 10.65
CA ASP A 98 -1.41 19.02 10.14
C ASP A 98 -2.58 19.13 11.15
N ALA A 99 -3.42 20.14 10.97
CA ALA A 99 -4.56 20.37 11.86
C ALA A 99 -5.82 20.76 11.10
N SER A 100 -6.97 20.56 11.74
CA SER A 100 -8.27 20.98 11.21
C SER A 100 -9.30 21.07 12.33
N ASN A 101 -10.38 21.79 12.06
CA ASN A 101 -11.60 21.78 12.88
C ASN A 101 -12.72 20.95 12.22
N ASP A 102 -12.46 20.34 11.06
CA ASP A 102 -13.44 19.52 10.32
C ASP A 102 -12.96 18.07 10.25
N THR A 103 -13.81 17.12 10.67
CA THR A 103 -13.56 15.67 10.64
C THR A 103 -13.35 15.10 9.24
N LYS A 104 -13.70 15.84 8.18
CA LYS A 104 -13.45 15.46 6.78
C LYS A 104 -11.98 15.20 6.48
N TRP A 105 -11.04 15.62 7.34
CA TRP A 105 -9.63 15.28 7.19
C TRP A 105 -9.41 13.76 7.08
N LYS A 106 -10.22 12.92 7.75
CA LYS A 106 -10.08 11.44 7.73
C LYS A 106 -10.37 10.83 6.35
N GLN A 107 -11.21 11.49 5.56
CA GLN A 107 -11.64 11.02 4.23
C GLN A 107 -10.69 11.42 3.11
N LYS A 108 -9.72 12.30 3.38
CA LYS A 108 -8.77 12.75 2.38
C LYS A 108 -7.72 11.66 2.18
N LYS A 109 -7.57 11.15 0.94
CA LYS A 109 -6.54 10.15 0.58
C LYS A 109 -5.14 10.54 1.03
N LYS A 110 -4.80 11.84 1.01
CA LYS A 110 -3.51 12.36 1.49
C LYS A 110 -3.26 12.19 3.00
N ASN A 111 -4.27 11.79 3.77
CA ASN A 111 -4.22 11.58 5.22
C ASN A 111 -4.39 10.09 5.59
N GLN A 112 -4.39 9.20 4.60
CA GLN A 112 -4.51 7.76 4.74
C GLN A 112 -3.20 7.12 4.30
N PHE A 113 -2.63 6.28 5.16
CA PHE A 113 -1.27 5.76 5.01
C PHE A 113 -1.22 4.28 5.29
N THR A 114 -0.26 3.61 4.65
CA THR A 114 0.11 2.24 5.04
C THR A 114 0.85 2.26 6.37
N GLU A 115 0.88 1.12 7.06
CA GLU A 115 1.70 0.95 8.27
C GLU A 115 3.18 1.30 7.98
N SER A 116 3.71 0.85 6.84
CA SER A 116 5.10 1.08 6.46
C SER A 116 5.45 2.56 6.33
N GLU A 117 4.54 3.36 5.74
CA GLU A 117 4.74 4.80 5.58
C GLU A 117 4.69 5.55 6.91
N ILE A 118 3.82 5.13 7.84
CA ILE A 118 3.76 5.72 9.18
C ILE A 118 5.05 5.38 9.94
N LYS A 119 5.45 4.11 9.94
CA LYS A 119 6.61 3.63 10.71
C LYS A 119 7.95 4.13 10.20
N GLN A 120 8.03 4.58 8.95
CA GLN A 120 9.26 5.14 8.38
C GLN A 120 9.77 6.34 9.18
N ASP A 121 8.89 7.32 9.45
CA ASP A 121 9.28 8.61 10.06
C ASP A 121 8.50 8.92 11.35
N PHE A 122 7.38 8.23 11.60
CA PHE A 122 6.44 8.49 12.70
C PHE A 122 6.05 7.20 13.44
N ASP A 123 6.99 6.25 13.63
CA ASP A 123 6.73 4.98 14.35
C ASP A 123 6.09 5.20 15.73
N TRP A 124 6.52 6.25 16.45
CA TRP A 124 5.93 6.62 17.74
C TRP A 124 4.42 6.93 17.67
N ALA A 125 3.92 7.41 16.52
CA ALA A 125 2.54 7.78 16.31
C ALA A 125 1.65 6.59 15.93
N TRP A 126 2.23 5.43 15.63
CA TRP A 126 1.51 4.21 15.26
C TRP A 126 0.48 3.79 16.33
N GLN A 127 0.75 4.05 17.61
CA GLN A 127 -0.18 3.78 18.70
C GLN A 127 -1.53 4.52 18.58
N PHE A 128 -1.60 5.57 17.75
CA PHE A 128 -2.81 6.35 17.49
C PHE A 128 -3.47 6.02 16.15
N ALA A 129 -2.92 5.06 15.38
CA ALA A 129 -3.44 4.69 14.08
C ALA A 129 -4.80 3.99 14.20
N LYS A 130 -5.72 4.37 13.30
CA LYS A 130 -7.04 3.74 13.13
C LYS A 130 -7.22 3.30 11.70
N GLU A 131 -7.57 2.04 11.51
CA GLU A 131 -7.86 1.45 10.21
C GLU A 131 -9.00 2.23 9.53
N VAL A 132 -8.85 2.49 8.24
CA VAL A 132 -9.89 3.08 7.40
C VAL A 132 -10.80 1.94 6.98
N GLU A 133 -12.04 1.95 7.46
CA GLU A 133 -13.06 1.00 6.98
C GLU A 133 -13.42 1.33 5.52
N GLU A 134 -13.49 0.30 4.67
CA GLU A 134 -13.88 0.40 3.25
C GLU A 134 -15.36 0.75 3.05
#